data_AF-A0A436W140-F1
#
_entry.id   AF-A0A436W140-F1
#
_cell.length_a   1.000
_cell.length_b   1.000
_cell.length_c   1.000
_cell.angle_alpha   90.00
_cell.angle_beta   90.00
_cell.angle_gamma   90.00
#
_symmetry.space_group_name_H-M   'P 1'
#
loop_
_entity.id
_entity.type
_entity.pdbx_description
1 polymer ?
#
loop_
_entity_poly.entity_id
_entity_poly.type
_entity_poly.pdbx_seq_one_letter_code
_entity_poly.pdbx_strand_id
1 'polypeptide(L)'
;VLQFVGFVAAYRHAGAINPLLGGALGSLLTLWVTFVPCFFWIFLGAPYIEQLRQNKALSAALGAITAAVVGVVMNLALWFALHVVFGTVRSVGLGMEIPVLSSLDWRAALLSIAAMVAMLRLGVGMLPTLAASALAGLALQAL
;
A
#
# COMPACT_ATOMS: atom_id res chain seq x y z
N VAL A 1 5.17 5.06 5.41
CA VAL A 1 3.87 5.28 6.08
C VAL A 1 4.02 5.50 7.58
N LEU A 2 4.55 4.54 8.36
CA LEU A 2 4.65 4.66 9.83
C LEU A 2 5.40 5.92 10.28
N GLN A 3 6.57 6.22 9.72
CA GLN A 3 7.33 7.44 10.04
C GLN A 3 6.52 8.72 9.79
N PHE A 4 5.77 8.77 8.68
CA PHE A 4 4.91 9.91 8.36
C PHE A 4 3.76 10.04 9.36
N VAL A 5 3.12 8.93 9.73
CA VAL A 5 2.07 8.92 10.77
C VAL A 5 2.64 9.40 12.11
N GLY A 6 3.83 8.92 12.49
CA GLY A 6 4.52 9.36 13.71
C GLY A 6 4.90 10.85 13.68
N PHE A 7 5.33 11.36 12.53
CA PHE A 7 5.56 12.79 12.32
C PHE A 7 4.28 13.60 12.52
N VAL A 8 3.19 13.23 11.84
CA VAL A 8 1.91 13.96 11.91
C VAL A 8 1.34 13.93 13.32
N ALA A 9 1.41 12.79 14.01
CA ALA A 9 0.96 12.66 15.39
C ALA A 9 1.73 13.61 16.33
N ALA A 10 3.06 13.61 16.25
CA ALA A 10 3.90 14.46 17.11
C ALA A 10 3.88 15.94 16.71
N TYR A 11 3.70 16.25 15.43
CA TYR A 11 3.49 17.61 14.93
C TYR A 11 2.20 18.23 15.48
N ARG A 12 1.10 17.45 15.51
CA ARG A 12 -0.21 17.91 16.03
C ARG A 12 -0.25 18.02 17.55
N HIS A 13 0.58 17.26 18.26
CA HIS A 13 0.63 17.23 19.73
C HIS A 13 2.00 17.65 20.28
N ALA A 14 2.61 18.67 19.68
CA ALA A 14 3.93 19.14 20.06
C ALA A 14 3.99 19.84 21.45
N GLY A 15 2.85 20.21 22.04
CA GLY A 15 2.81 20.86 23.34
C GLY A 15 3.60 22.18 23.35
N ALA A 16 4.61 22.28 24.21
CA ALA A 16 5.44 23.48 24.36
C ALA A 16 6.64 23.56 23.38
N ILE A 17 6.95 22.49 22.64
CA ILE A 17 8.04 22.50 21.65
C ILE A 17 7.54 22.93 20.27
N ASN A 18 8.46 23.42 19.43
CA ASN A 18 8.14 23.79 18.05
C ASN A 18 7.54 22.57 17.30
N PRO A 19 6.38 22.72 16.62
CA PRO A 19 5.72 21.61 15.92
C PRO A 19 6.59 20.86 14.93
N LEU A 20 7.48 21.56 14.22
CA LEU A 20 8.40 20.96 13.26
C LEU A 20 9.42 20.05 13.97
N LEU A 21 9.92 20.50 15.13
CA LEU A 21 10.82 19.74 15.97
C LEU A 21 10.10 18.53 16.59
N GLY A 22 8.87 18.71 17.08
CA GLY A 22 8.04 17.64 17.61
C GLY A 22 7.79 16.55 16.58
N GLY A 23 7.40 16.95 15.35
CA GLY A 23 7.27 16.03 14.22
C GLY A 23 8.57 15.29 13.90
N ALA A 24 9.71 15.99 13.85
CA ALA A 24 11.01 15.37 13.59
C ALA A 24 11.37 14.32 14.67
N LEU A 25 11.17 14.64 15.95
CA LEU A 25 11.40 13.69 17.05
C LEU A 25 10.45 12.49 16.99
N GLY A 26 9.16 12.70 16.68
CA GLY A 26 8.20 11.61 16.48
C GLY A 26 8.58 10.70 15.31
N SER A 27 9.09 11.28 14.23
CA SER A 27 9.60 10.54 13.08
C SER A 27 10.84 9.71 13.43
N LEU A 28 11.77 10.28 14.19
CA LEU A 28 13.01 9.64 14.64
C LEU A 28 12.72 8.50 15.62
N LEU A 29 11.80 8.70 16.56
CA LEU A 29 11.33 7.66 17.47
C LEU A 29 10.69 6.50 16.69
N THR A 30 9.85 6.81 15.71
CA THR A 30 9.20 5.78 14.88
C THR A 30 10.24 4.96 14.10
N LEU A 31 11.25 5.62 13.53
CA LEU A 31 12.37 4.94 12.88
C LEU A 31 13.12 4.05 13.87
N TRP A 32 13.45 4.56 15.06
CA TRP A 32 14.17 3.82 16.08
C TRP A 32 13.41 2.56 16.50
N VAL A 33 12.14 2.69 16.89
CA VAL A 33 11.31 1.57 17.37
C VAL A 33 11.05 0.53 16.28
N THR A 34 10.99 0.94 15.01
CA THR A 34 10.73 0.01 13.90
C THR A 34 12.01 -0.67 13.42
N PHE A 35 13.11 0.06 13.26
CA PHE A 35 14.32 -0.48 12.64
C PHE A 35 15.28 -1.08 13.65
N VAL A 36 15.51 -0.47 14.81
CA VAL A 36 16.55 -0.94 15.74
C VAL A 36 16.22 -2.33 16.30
N PRO A 37 15.01 -2.61 16.83
CA PRO A 37 14.66 -3.94 17.29
C PRO A 37 14.68 -4.97 16.16
N CYS A 38 14.10 -4.65 15.00
CA CYS A 38 14.05 -5.59 13.88
C CYS A 38 15.46 -5.95 13.36
N PHE A 39 16.35 -4.98 13.17
CA PHE A 39 17.73 -5.26 12.75
C PHE A 39 18.51 -6.01 13.82
N PHE A 40 18.32 -5.68 15.09
CA PHE A 40 18.92 -6.43 16.19
C PHE A 40 18.56 -7.92 16.08
N TRP A 41 17.27 -8.24 15.91
CA TRP A 41 16.83 -9.62 15.75
C TRP A 41 17.28 -10.29 14.45
N ILE A 42 17.33 -9.55 13.34
CA ILE A 42 17.83 -10.08 12.06
C ILE A 42 19.30 -10.46 12.17
N PHE A 43 20.15 -9.59 12.73
CA PHE A 43 21.58 -9.89 12.87
C PHE A 43 21.85 -10.97 13.92
N LEU A 44 21.09 -10.96 15.03
CA LEU A 44 21.18 -12.02 16.03
C LEU A 44 20.71 -13.38 15.49
N GLY A 45 19.67 -13.37 14.65
CA GLY A 45 19.10 -14.56 14.02
C GLY A 45 19.84 -15.06 12.77
N ALA A 46 20.63 -14.21 12.11
CA ALA A 46 21.36 -14.52 10.88
C ALA A 46 22.14 -15.85 10.90
N PRO A 47 22.97 -16.16 11.93
CA PRO A 47 23.74 -17.41 11.95
C PRO A 47 22.84 -18.66 12.02
N TYR A 48 21.66 -18.55 12.64
CA TYR A 48 20.71 -19.65 12.76
C TYR A 48 19.84 -19.81 11.51
N ILE A 49 19.48 -18.70 10.86
CA ILE A 49 18.67 -18.71 9.64
C ILE A 49 19.40 -19.40 8.48
N GLU A 50 20.72 -19.28 8.36
CA GLU A 50 21.48 -19.95 7.30
C GLU A 50 21.38 -21.48 7.38
N GLN A 51 21.37 -22.04 8.60
CA GLN A 51 21.18 -23.48 8.82
C GLN A 51 19.75 -23.93 8.53
N LEU A 52 18.77 -23.09 8.90
CA LEU A 52 17.34 -23.35 8.66
C LEU A 52 16.98 -23.22 7.17
N ARG A 53 17.69 -22.39 6.40
CA ARG A 53 17.46 -22.19 4.96
C ARG A 53 17.81 -23.42 4.12
N GLN A 54 18.71 -24.27 4.60
CA GLN A 54 19.02 -25.56 3.96
C GLN A 54 17.87 -26.57 4.07
N ASN A 55 16.89 -26.33 4.95
CA ASN A 55 15.71 -27.18 5.09
C ASN A 55 14.58 -26.74 4.13
N LYS A 56 14.28 -27.61 3.16
CA LYS A 56 13.23 -27.39 2.16
C LYS A 56 11.86 -27.09 2.76
N ALA A 57 11.51 -27.68 3.90
CA ALA A 57 10.21 -27.47 4.55
C ALA A 57 10.08 -26.03 5.10
N LEU A 58 11.13 -25.47 5.68
CA LEU A 58 11.13 -24.10 6.21
C LEU A 58 11.14 -23.05 5.10
N SER A 59 11.91 -23.30 4.03
CA SER A 59 11.89 -22.44 2.84
C SER A 59 10.50 -22.43 2.18
N ALA A 60 9.84 -23.59 2.09
CA ALA A 60 8.46 -23.68 1.60
C ALA A 60 7.46 -22.93 2.50
N ALA A 61 7.60 -23.02 3.83
CA ALA A 61 6.76 -22.28 4.76
C ALA A 61 6.94 -20.75 4.62
N LEU A 62 8.16 -20.26 4.46
CA LEU A 62 8.43 -18.84 4.17
C LEU A 62 7.82 -18.41 2.83
N GLY A 63 7.89 -19.26 1.81
CA GLY A 63 7.21 -19.06 0.53
C GLY A 63 5.68 -19.01 0.66
N ALA A 64 5.08 -19.84 1.53
CA ALA A 64 3.66 -19.79 1.81
C ALA A 64 3.27 -18.46 2.49
N ILE A 65 4.11 -17.94 3.39
CA ILE A 65 3.89 -16.62 4.01
C ILE A 65 3.95 -15.51 2.97
N THR A 66 4.94 -15.50 2.06
CA THR A 66 5.01 -14.48 0.99
C THR A 66 3.82 -14.58 0.05
N ALA A 67 3.38 -15.79 -0.31
CA ALA A 67 2.18 -16.01 -1.12
C ALA A 67 0.91 -15.50 -0.42
N ALA A 68 0.77 -15.74 0.88
CA ALA A 68 -0.35 -15.23 1.67
C ALA A 68 -0.37 -13.68 1.70
N VAL A 69 0.79 -13.04 1.92
CA VAL A 69 0.90 -11.58 1.92
C VAL A 69 0.58 -11.00 0.55
N VAL A 70 1.10 -11.58 -0.53
CA VAL A 70 0.75 -11.16 -1.91
C VAL A 70 -0.75 -11.35 -2.18
N GLY A 71 -1.34 -12.44 -1.68
CA GLY A 71 -2.79 -12.66 -1.74
C GLY A 71 -3.59 -11.57 -1.03
N VAL A 72 -3.16 -11.13 0.16
CA VAL A 72 -3.79 -10.01 0.88
C VAL A 72 -3.69 -8.70 0.09
N VAL A 73 -2.52 -8.42 -0.51
CA VAL A 73 -2.33 -7.23 -1.36
C VAL A 73 -3.22 -7.28 -2.60
N MET A 74 -3.32 -8.44 -3.25
CA MET A 74 -4.21 -8.66 -4.40
C MET A 74 -5.67 -8.44 -4.02
N ASN A 75 -6.09 -8.94 -2.86
CA ASN A 75 -7.45 -8.72 -2.35
C ASN A 75 -7.76 -7.24 -2.15
N LEU A 76 -6.85 -6.49 -1.51
CA LEU A 76 -7.01 -5.05 -1.34
C LEU A 76 -7.03 -4.30 -2.68
N ALA A 77 -6.18 -4.70 -3.62
CA ALA A 77 -6.16 -4.12 -4.96
C ALA A 77 -7.49 -4.35 -5.70
N LEU A 78 -8.06 -5.56 -5.61
CA LEU A 78 -9.35 -5.88 -6.20
C LEU A 78 -10.49 -5.08 -5.55
N TRP A 79 -10.47 -4.98 -4.23
CA TRP A 79 -11.43 -4.19 -3.46
C TRP A 79 -11.43 -2.72 -3.91
N PHE A 80 -10.25 -2.10 -4.01
CA PHE A 80 -10.11 -0.74 -4.50
C PHE A 80 -10.55 -0.62 -5.97
N ALA A 81 -10.16 -1.55 -6.84
CA ALA A 81 -10.55 -1.52 -8.24
C ALA A 81 -12.07 -1.55 -8.42
N LEU A 82 -12.77 -2.38 -7.65
CA LEU A 82 -14.23 -2.44 -7.65
C LEU A 82 -14.86 -1.12 -7.21
N HIS A 83 -14.40 -0.55 -6.10
CA HIS A 83 -14.96 0.71 -5.57
C HIS A 83 -14.62 1.95 -6.39
N VAL A 84 -13.55 1.90 -7.20
CA VAL A 84 -13.18 2.99 -8.11
C VAL A 84 -13.96 2.89 -9.42
N VAL A 85 -14.17 1.67 -9.95
CA VAL A 85 -14.81 1.46 -11.25
C VAL A 85 -16.35 1.42 -11.16
N PHE A 86 -16.90 0.98 -10.02
CA PHE A 86 -18.34 0.88 -9.80
C PHE A 86 -18.78 1.84 -8.69
N GLY A 87 -19.72 2.73 -9.02
CA GLY A 87 -20.27 3.69 -8.07
C GLY A 87 -21.13 3.06 -6.96
N THR A 88 -21.64 1.83 -7.17
CA THR A 88 -22.38 1.08 -6.14
C THR A 88 -21.93 -0.37 -6.07
N VAL A 89 -21.48 -0.76 -4.89
CA VAL A 89 -21.04 -2.12 -4.56
C VAL A 89 -21.97 -2.66 -3.48
N ARG A 90 -22.61 -3.82 -3.73
CA ARG A 90 -23.55 -4.43 -2.78
C ARG A 90 -22.86 -5.55 -2.02
N SER A 91 -22.81 -5.45 -0.69
CA SER A 91 -22.35 -6.54 0.16
C SER A 91 -23.43 -7.60 0.24
N VAL A 92 -23.14 -8.82 -0.21
CA VAL A 92 -23.96 -10.00 0.01
C VAL A 92 -23.37 -10.72 1.22
N GLY A 93 -24.21 -10.99 2.23
CA GLY A 93 -23.82 -11.48 3.54
C GLY A 93 -22.98 -12.76 3.47
N LEU A 94 -21.66 -12.56 3.41
CA LEU A 94 -20.52 -13.50 3.46
C LEU A 94 -19.19 -12.75 3.19
N GLY A 95 -19.19 -11.40 3.25
CA GLY A 95 -18.04 -10.58 2.86
C GLY A 95 -17.81 -10.49 1.34
N MET A 96 -18.72 -11.03 0.52
CA MET A 96 -18.65 -10.93 -0.93
C MET A 96 -19.33 -9.65 -1.42
N GLU A 97 -18.54 -8.80 -2.07
CA GLU A 97 -18.99 -7.57 -2.69
C GLU A 97 -19.32 -7.83 -4.16
N ILE A 98 -20.60 -7.66 -4.51
CA ILE A 98 -21.07 -7.81 -5.89
C ILE A 98 -21.27 -6.41 -6.47
N PRO A 99 -20.51 -6.01 -7.50
CA PRO A 99 -20.70 -4.72 -8.14
C PRO A 99 -22.04 -4.71 -8.90
N VAL A 100 -22.78 -3.60 -8.79
CA VAL A 100 -23.96 -3.40 -9.64
C VAL A 100 -23.47 -2.93 -11.01
N LEU A 101 -23.58 -3.80 -12.02
CA LEU A 101 -23.10 -3.56 -13.40
C LEU A 101 -23.62 -2.26 -14.02
N SER A 102 -24.79 -1.76 -13.59
CA SER A 102 -25.37 -0.50 -14.06
C SER A 102 -24.70 0.76 -13.49
N SER A 103 -23.84 0.63 -12.47
CA SER A 103 -23.12 1.74 -11.83
C SER A 103 -21.68 1.90 -12.34
N LEU A 104 -21.38 1.32 -13.49
CA LEU A 104 -20.07 1.37 -14.11
C LEU A 104 -19.71 2.81 -14.52
N ASP A 105 -18.66 3.36 -13.94
CA ASP A 105 -18.06 4.60 -14.41
C ASP A 105 -17.05 4.30 -15.53
N TRP A 106 -17.49 4.53 -16.77
CA TRP A 106 -16.66 4.29 -17.95
C TRP A 106 -15.41 5.20 -17.97
N ARG A 107 -15.47 6.39 -17.38
CA ARG A 107 -14.34 7.34 -17.32
C ARG A 107 -13.27 6.79 -16.38
N ALA A 108 -13.69 6.32 -15.20
CA ALA A 108 -12.80 5.65 -14.25
C ALA A 108 -12.18 4.38 -14.84
N ALA A 109 -13.00 3.53 -15.48
CA ALA A 109 -12.52 2.32 -16.13
C ALA A 109 -11.47 2.61 -17.23
N LEU A 110 -11.70 3.62 -18.07
CA LEU A 110 -10.78 4.01 -19.13
C LEU A 110 -9.45 4.55 -18.57
N LEU A 111 -9.50 5.40 -17.54
CA LEU A 111 -8.30 5.89 -16.86
C LEU A 111 -7.51 4.77 -16.19
N SER A 112 -8.19 3.81 -15.54
CA SER A 112 -7.54 2.65 -14.92
C SER A 112 -6.84 1.76 -15.95
N ILE A 113 -7.48 1.49 -17.09
CA ILE A 113 -6.87 0.72 -18.18
C ILE A 113 -5.66 1.46 -18.77
N ALA A 114 -5.79 2.77 -19.01
CA ALA A 114 -4.71 3.60 -19.53
C ALA A 114 -3.50 3.61 -18.57
N ALA A 115 -3.74 3.78 -17.27
CA ALA A 115 -2.71 3.71 -16.23
C ALA A 115 -2.04 2.33 -16.16
N MET A 116 -2.84 1.26 -16.23
CA MET A 116 -2.33 -0.11 -16.23
C MET A 116 -1.41 -0.37 -17.43
N VAL A 117 -1.79 0.07 -18.63
CA VAL A 117 -0.95 -0.05 -19.84
C VAL A 117 0.32 0.79 -19.72
N ALA A 118 0.21 2.03 -19.21
CA ALA A 118 1.36 2.91 -19.03
C ALA A 118 2.41 2.32 -18.06
N MET A 119 1.96 1.69 -16.96
CA MET A 119 2.88 1.09 -16.00
C MET A 119 3.42 -0.27 -16.47
N LEU A 120 2.55 -1.16 -16.95
CA LEU A 120 2.94 -2.55 -17.25
C LEU A 120 3.60 -2.74 -18.61
N ARG A 121 3.22 -1.95 -19.63
CA ARG A 121 3.79 -2.08 -20.98
C ARG A 121 4.79 -0.98 -21.32
N LEU A 122 4.51 0.26 -20.94
CA LEU A 122 5.36 1.39 -21.27
C LEU A 122 6.45 1.64 -20.22
N GLY A 123 6.41 0.96 -19.08
CA GLY A 123 7.39 1.09 -18.01
C GLY A 123 7.43 2.50 -17.39
N VAL A 124 6.36 3.28 -17.53
CA VAL A 124 6.28 4.63 -17.00
C VAL A 124 6.22 4.56 -15.48
N GLY A 125 7.09 5.33 -14.82
CA GLY A 125 7.17 5.35 -13.35
C GLY A 125 5.85 5.74 -12.67
N MET A 126 5.68 5.34 -11.41
CA MET A 126 4.44 5.56 -10.65
C MET A 126 4.07 7.04 -10.50
N LEU A 127 5.05 7.92 -10.29
CA LEU A 127 4.79 9.37 -10.16
C LEU A 127 4.20 10.00 -11.43
N PRO A 128 4.81 9.83 -12.63
CA PRO A 128 4.25 10.39 -13.85
C PRO A 128 2.89 9.80 -14.22
N THR A 129 2.65 8.51 -13.98
CA THR A 129 1.32 7.91 -14.24
C THR A 129 0.25 8.48 -13.31
N LEU A 130 0.57 8.69 -12.02
CA LEU A 130 -0.32 9.36 -11.07
C LEU A 130 -0.61 10.81 -11.45
N ALA A 131 0.42 11.57 -11.85
CA ALA A 131 0.23 12.97 -12.27
C ALA A 131 -0.62 13.05 -13.54
N ALA A 132 -0.35 12.20 -14.53
CA ALA A 132 -1.11 12.16 -15.77
C ALA A 132 -2.56 11.74 -15.55
N SER A 133 -2.82 10.72 -14.71
CA SER A 133 -4.18 10.29 -14.40
C SER A 133 -4.96 11.32 -13.60
N ALA A 134 -4.31 12.05 -12.68
CA ALA A 134 -4.93 13.15 -11.95
C ALA A 134 -5.32 14.30 -12.87
N LEU A 135 -4.42 14.73 -13.76
CA LEU A 135 -4.70 15.78 -14.75
C LEU A 135 -5.79 15.37 -15.73
N ALA A 136 -5.74 14.13 -16.24
CA ALA A 136 -6.76 13.59 -17.12
C ALA A 136 -8.12 13.47 -16.42
N GLY A 137 -8.14 13.08 -15.14
CA GLY A 137 -9.35 13.03 -14.32
C GLY A 137 -9.98 14.41 -14.12
N LEU A 138 -9.17 15.44 -13.82
CA LEU A 138 -9.64 16.83 -13.71
C LEU A 138 -10.20 17.34 -15.03
N ALA A 139 -9.52 17.05 -16.15
CA ALA A 139 -9.99 17.44 -17.48
C ALA A 139 -11.32 16.74 -17.85
N LEU A 140 -11.48 15.46 -17.50
CA LEU A 140 -12.71 14.71 -17.72
C LEU A 140 -13.84 15.16 -16.80
N GLN A 141 -13.55 15.57 -15.57
CA GLN A 141 -14.56 16.06 -14.62
C GLN A 141 -15.07 17.47 -14.98
N ALA A 142 -14.23 18.28 -15.62
CA ALA A 142 -14.61 19.61 -16.12
C ALA A 142 -15.50 19.57 -17.38
N LEU A 143 -15.78 18.38 -17.93
CA LEU A 143 -16.48 18.14 -19.20
C LEU A 143 -17.75 17.32 -19.00
#